data_AF-A0A7S2VE52-F1
#
_entry.id   AF-A0A7S2VE52-F1
#
_cell.length_a   1.000
_cell.length_b   1.000
_cell.length_c   1.000
_cell.angle_alpha   90.00
_cell.angle_beta   90.00
_cell.angle_gamma   90.00
#
_symmetry.space_group_name_H-M   'P 1'
#
loop_
_entity.id
_entity.type
_entity.pdbx_description
1 polymer ?
#
loop_
_entity_poly.entity_id
_entity_poly.type
_entity_poly.pdbx_seq_one_letter_code
_entity_poly.pdbx_strand_id
1 'polypeptide(L)'
;VFHPPLQRMMREVVIRLSLISLALLAARCHGQVECSQDWTGKTTVIPADLVDDGYCDCPSTGADEPGTDACSGSSTWTGVSRASSTQPVPMTFTCPQQVKLKLPLSRVNDGICDCCDGADEPDGVCKDECAVILAEERRLRQ
;
A
#
# COMPACT_ATOMS: atom_id res chain seq x y z
N VAL A 1 22.14 51.70 35.61
CA VAL A 1 22.01 50.84 34.41
C VAL A 1 22.93 49.64 34.61
N PHE A 2 22.37 48.48 34.99
CA PHE A 2 23.14 47.26 35.25
C PHE A 2 23.37 46.54 33.92
N HIS A 3 24.60 46.59 33.38
CA HIS A 3 24.98 45.74 32.25
C HIS A 3 25.26 44.33 32.76
N PRO A 4 24.58 43.28 32.25
CA PRO A 4 24.92 41.91 32.60
C PRO A 4 26.34 41.59 32.09
N PRO A 5 27.11 40.73 32.80
CA PRO A 5 28.48 40.43 32.42
C PRO A 5 28.53 39.74 31.05
N LEU A 6 29.42 40.19 30.16
CA LEU A 6 29.63 39.68 28.79
C LEU A 6 29.71 38.15 28.72
N GLN A 7 30.31 37.50 29.73
CA GLN A 7 30.41 36.04 29.83
C GLN A 7 29.05 35.33 29.93
N ARG A 8 28.04 35.99 30.52
CA ARG A 8 26.68 35.45 30.67
C ARG A 8 25.90 35.54 29.36
N MET A 9 26.05 36.64 28.62
CA MET A 9 25.52 36.75 27.24
C MET A 9 26.15 35.72 26.30
N MET A 10 27.49 35.56 26.33
CA MET A 10 28.16 34.61 25.45
C MET A 10 27.77 33.16 25.74
N ARG A 11 27.59 32.78 27.02
CA ARG A 11 27.08 31.45 27.39
C ARG A 11 25.67 31.20 26.85
N GLU A 12 24.77 32.16 26.99
CA GLU A 12 23.40 32.02 26.47
C GLU A 12 23.38 31.93 24.95
N VAL A 13 24.20 32.72 24.25
CA VAL A 13 24.32 32.67 22.79
C VAL A 13 24.87 31.32 22.33
N VAL A 14 25.93 30.80 22.96
CA VAL A 14 26.50 29.48 22.65
C VAL A 14 25.48 28.37 22.92
N ILE A 15 24.78 28.40 24.06
CA ILE A 15 23.74 27.42 24.38
C ILE A 15 22.61 27.47 23.33
N ARG A 16 22.16 28.66 22.92
CA ARG A 16 21.12 28.79 21.89
C ARG A 16 21.60 28.33 20.51
N LEU A 17 22.80 28.67 20.08
CA LEU A 17 23.37 28.16 18.83
C LEU A 17 23.54 26.64 18.85
N SER A 18 23.99 26.06 19.96
CA SER A 18 24.11 24.61 20.12
C SER A 18 22.75 23.90 20.06
N LEU A 19 21.70 24.48 20.67
CA LEU A 19 20.34 23.92 20.62
C LEU A 19 19.72 24.07 19.22
N ILE A 20 20.00 25.15 18.50
CA ILE A 20 19.58 25.33 17.10
C ILE A 20 20.29 24.33 16.19
N SER A 21 21.60 24.10 16.37
CA SER A 21 22.34 23.07 15.64
C SER A 21 21.83 21.65 15.96
N LEU A 22 21.48 21.36 17.21
CA LEU A 22 20.89 20.07 17.60
C LEU A 22 19.47 19.89 17.01
N ALA A 23 18.68 20.95 16.91
CA ALA A 23 17.37 20.94 16.27
C ALA A 23 17.45 20.78 14.74
N LEU A 24 18.46 21.38 14.09
CA LEU A 24 18.76 21.19 12.66
C LEU A 24 19.27 19.76 12.36
N LEU A 25 20.04 19.14 13.27
CA LEU A 25 20.41 17.72 13.19
C LEU A 25 19.23 16.77 13.48
N ALA A 26 18.20 17.25 14.18
CA ALA A 26 16.99 16.49 14.51
C ALA A 26 15.88 16.63 13.45
N ALA A 27 16.13 17.32 12.33
CA ALA A 27 15.32 17.23 11.12
C ALA A 27 15.50 15.85 10.46
N ARG A 28 15.16 14.80 11.20
CA ARG A 28 14.89 13.49 10.63
C ARG A 28 13.58 13.65 9.85
N CYS A 29 13.64 13.36 8.55
CA CYS A 29 12.47 13.28 7.69
C CYS A 29 11.43 12.37 8.36
N HIS A 30 10.33 12.94 8.83
CA HIS A 30 9.15 12.19 9.20
C HIS A 30 8.47 11.81 7.88
N GLY A 31 8.62 10.56 7.46
CA GLY A 31 8.08 10.08 6.18
C GLY A 31 9.08 9.21 5.42
N GLN A 32 9.52 8.12 6.02
CA GLN A 32 10.35 7.14 5.35
C GLN A 32 9.76 5.77 5.66
N VAL A 33 9.38 5.02 4.64
CA VAL A 33 8.84 3.66 4.76
C VAL A 33 9.97 2.68 4.53
N GLU A 34 10.09 1.70 5.42
CA GLU A 34 11.09 0.65 5.33
C GLU A 34 10.49 -0.58 4.63
N CYS A 35 10.92 -0.82 3.40
CA CYS A 35 10.55 -2.01 2.64
C CYS A 35 11.39 -3.19 3.14
N SER A 36 10.75 -4.15 3.79
CA SER A 36 11.41 -5.39 4.22
C SER A 36 11.53 -6.34 3.02
N GLN A 37 12.75 -6.52 2.51
CA GLN A 37 13.10 -7.35 1.34
C GLN A 37 12.62 -6.77 0.00
N ASP A 38 13.48 -5.94 -0.61
CA ASP A 38 13.40 -5.59 -2.02
C ASP A 38 13.68 -6.80 -2.93
N TRP A 39 13.70 -6.59 -4.25
CA TRP A 39 14.01 -7.61 -5.26
C TRP A 39 15.38 -8.30 -5.06
N THR A 40 16.26 -7.76 -4.22
CA THR A 40 17.57 -8.31 -3.87
C THR A 40 17.63 -8.97 -2.49
N GLY A 41 16.50 -8.99 -1.76
CA GLY A 41 16.42 -9.46 -0.38
C GLY A 41 17.00 -8.48 0.64
N LYS A 42 17.24 -7.23 0.24
CA LYS A 42 17.79 -6.18 1.08
C LYS A 42 16.67 -5.29 1.62
N THR A 43 16.85 -4.79 2.83
CA THR A 43 15.97 -3.76 3.39
C THR A 43 16.32 -2.40 2.79
N THR A 44 15.33 -1.77 2.18
CA THR A 44 15.47 -0.47 1.50
C THR A 44 14.49 0.53 2.11
N VAL A 45 14.90 1.79 2.19
CA VAL A 45 14.08 2.88 2.70
C VAL A 45 13.66 3.75 1.53
N ILE A 46 12.36 3.96 1.37
CA ILE A 46 11.80 4.81 0.32
C ILE A 46 11.40 6.18 0.87
N PRO A 47 11.45 7.23 0.03
CA PRO A 47 10.89 8.55 0.35
C PRO A 47 9.37 8.53 0.61
N ALA A 48 8.85 9.52 1.34
CA ALA A 48 7.41 9.64 1.65
C ALA A 48 6.52 9.84 0.43
N ASP A 49 7.06 10.46 -0.63
CA ASP A 49 6.35 10.78 -1.86
C ASP A 49 6.03 9.55 -2.71
N LEU A 50 6.64 8.41 -2.39
CA LEU A 50 6.38 7.10 -3.00
C LEU A 50 5.41 6.26 -2.15
N VAL A 51 4.70 6.87 -1.21
CA VAL A 51 3.69 6.18 -0.40
C VAL A 51 2.32 6.56 -0.94
N ASP A 52 1.49 5.54 -1.23
CA ASP A 52 0.18 5.67 -1.84
C ASP A 52 0.21 6.47 -3.17
N ASP A 53 1.27 6.29 -3.96
CA ASP A 53 1.46 7.00 -5.23
C ASP A 53 0.91 6.21 -6.44
N GLY A 54 0.47 4.98 -6.20
CA GLY A 54 -0.10 4.07 -7.19
C GLY A 54 0.96 3.22 -7.90
N TYR A 55 2.18 3.15 -7.38
CA TYR A 55 3.26 2.32 -7.89
C TYR A 55 3.90 1.49 -6.76
N CYS A 56 4.09 0.19 -7.02
CA CYS A 56 4.62 -0.71 -6.00
C CYS A 56 6.15 -0.69 -5.91
N ASP A 57 6.68 0.09 -4.97
CA ASP A 57 8.10 0.19 -4.62
C ASP A 57 8.54 -0.82 -3.55
N CYS A 58 7.63 -1.30 -2.69
CA CYS A 58 7.91 -2.40 -1.76
C CYS A 58 7.22 -3.73 -2.22
N PRO A 59 7.67 -4.43 -3.26
CA PRO A 59 6.94 -5.55 -3.87
C PRO A 59 6.64 -6.74 -2.94
N SER A 60 7.54 -7.05 -1.99
CA SER A 60 7.38 -8.20 -1.10
C SER A 60 6.35 -7.92 0.01
N THR A 61 6.44 -6.73 0.60
CA THR A 61 5.54 -6.33 1.69
C THR A 61 4.26 -5.73 1.16
N GLY A 62 4.36 -4.79 0.22
CA GLY A 62 3.29 -3.88 -0.20
C GLY A 62 3.04 -2.78 0.82
N ALA A 63 4.09 -2.42 1.57
CA ALA A 63 3.98 -1.54 2.74
C ALA A 63 3.80 -0.07 2.37
N ASP A 64 4.18 0.29 1.15
CA ASP A 64 4.12 1.61 0.55
C ASP A 64 2.74 1.94 -0.04
N GLU A 65 1.91 0.93 -0.33
CA GLU A 65 0.61 1.12 -0.98
C GLU A 65 -0.55 0.58 -0.13
N PRO A 66 -0.76 1.03 1.13
CA PRO A 66 -1.91 0.64 1.94
C PRO A 66 -3.25 1.25 1.46
N GLY A 67 -3.20 2.35 0.72
CA GLY A 67 -4.35 3.11 0.21
C GLY A 67 -4.69 2.81 -1.24
N THR A 68 -3.91 1.98 -1.94
CA THR A 68 -4.14 1.58 -3.32
C THR A 68 -3.95 0.07 -3.51
N ASP A 69 -4.33 -0.43 -4.68
CA ASP A 69 -4.13 -1.83 -5.08
C ASP A 69 -2.86 -2.04 -5.93
N ALA A 70 -1.96 -1.06 -5.99
CA ALA A 70 -0.73 -1.13 -6.80
C ALA A 70 0.19 -2.29 -6.40
N CYS A 71 0.22 -2.66 -5.12
CA CYS A 71 0.94 -3.83 -4.62
C CYS A 71 0.08 -5.09 -4.55
N SER A 72 -0.84 -5.28 -5.51
CA SER A 72 -1.67 -6.47 -5.67
C SER A 72 -0.85 -7.77 -5.58
N GLY A 73 -1.18 -8.63 -4.62
CA GLY A 73 -0.49 -9.91 -4.38
C GLY A 73 0.72 -9.85 -3.46
N SER A 74 1.07 -8.69 -2.93
CA SER A 74 2.05 -8.57 -1.85
C SER A 74 1.55 -9.18 -0.54
N SER A 75 2.42 -9.28 0.47
CA SER A 75 2.06 -9.93 1.74
C SER A 75 1.09 -9.12 2.61
N THR A 76 1.05 -7.80 2.49
CA THR A 76 0.10 -6.94 3.22
C THR A 76 -1.12 -6.52 2.41
N TRP A 77 -1.16 -6.82 1.11
CA TRP A 77 -2.33 -6.53 0.28
C TRP A 77 -3.56 -7.32 0.74
N THR A 78 -4.69 -6.63 0.84
CA THR A 78 -5.93 -7.18 1.42
C THR A 78 -6.98 -7.58 0.38
N GLY A 79 -6.76 -7.27 -0.90
CA GLY A 79 -7.74 -7.52 -1.96
C GLY A 79 -8.09 -9.00 -2.16
N VAL A 80 -7.19 -9.93 -1.81
CA VAL A 80 -7.51 -11.37 -1.74
C VAL A 80 -7.08 -11.97 -0.42
N SER A 81 -8.06 -12.50 0.32
CA SER A 81 -7.83 -13.20 1.58
C SER A 81 -7.03 -14.50 1.35
N ARG A 82 -5.87 -14.62 1.99
CA ARG A 82 -5.13 -15.88 2.03
C ARG A 82 -5.91 -16.89 2.86
N ALA A 83 -6.03 -18.12 2.36
CA ALA A 83 -6.68 -19.21 3.10
C ALA A 83 -5.94 -19.56 4.42
N SER A 84 -4.63 -19.28 4.50
CA SER A 84 -3.81 -19.45 5.70
C SER A 84 -2.50 -18.66 5.58
N SER A 85 -1.89 -18.28 6.72
CA SER A 85 -0.59 -17.60 6.78
C SER A 85 0.54 -18.41 6.13
N THR A 86 0.41 -19.74 6.08
CA THR A 86 1.39 -20.64 5.47
C THR A 86 1.17 -20.85 3.96
N GLN A 87 -0.02 -20.52 3.44
CA GLN A 87 -0.33 -20.69 2.02
C GLN A 87 0.18 -19.50 1.22
N PRO A 88 0.86 -19.70 0.06
CA PRO A 88 1.24 -18.62 -0.84
C PRO A 88 0.03 -17.75 -1.20
N VAL A 89 0.27 -16.46 -1.42
CA VAL A 89 -0.72 -15.58 -2.03
C VAL A 89 -1.09 -16.16 -3.40
N PRO A 90 -2.38 -16.37 -3.71
CA PRO A 90 -2.77 -16.92 -4.99
C PRO A 90 -2.42 -15.92 -6.10
N MET A 91 -1.87 -16.38 -7.22
CA MET A 91 -1.49 -15.49 -8.34
C MET A 91 -2.69 -15.00 -9.15
N THR A 92 -3.89 -15.55 -8.89
CA THR A 92 -5.12 -15.21 -9.60
C THR A 92 -6.30 -15.21 -8.65
N PHE A 93 -7.24 -14.31 -8.88
CA PHE A 93 -8.56 -14.31 -8.27
C PHE A 93 -9.56 -15.13 -9.11
N THR A 94 -10.53 -15.77 -8.47
CA THR A 94 -11.56 -16.56 -9.16
C THR A 94 -12.92 -15.99 -8.85
N CYS A 95 -13.65 -15.54 -9.87
CA CYS A 95 -15.00 -15.02 -9.71
C CYS A 95 -15.93 -16.11 -9.15
N PRO A 96 -16.67 -15.86 -8.05
CA PRO A 96 -17.52 -16.87 -7.41
C PRO A 96 -18.59 -17.46 -8.35
N GLN A 97 -19.30 -16.63 -9.11
CA GLN A 97 -20.31 -17.10 -10.08
C GLN A 97 -19.72 -17.55 -11.43
N GLN A 98 -18.44 -17.29 -11.68
CA GLN A 98 -17.74 -17.66 -12.90
C GLN A 98 -16.45 -18.44 -12.57
N VAL A 99 -16.59 -19.64 -12.02
CA VAL A 99 -15.44 -20.47 -11.55
C VAL A 99 -14.35 -20.76 -12.60
N LYS A 100 -14.69 -20.63 -13.90
CA LYS A 100 -13.76 -20.78 -15.02
C LYS A 100 -12.98 -19.49 -15.33
N LEU A 101 -13.49 -18.33 -14.92
CA LEU A 101 -12.84 -17.03 -15.09
C LEU A 101 -11.83 -16.83 -13.97
N LYS A 102 -10.56 -16.70 -14.36
CA LYS A 102 -9.43 -16.44 -13.46
C LYS A 102 -8.87 -15.08 -13.82
N LEU A 103 -8.91 -14.14 -12.87
CA LEU A 103 -8.41 -12.79 -13.05
C LEU A 103 -6.98 -12.68 -12.51
N PRO A 104 -6.08 -11.95 -13.18
CA PRO A 104 -4.85 -11.48 -12.53
C PRO A 104 -5.22 -10.60 -11.33
N LEU A 105 -4.40 -10.61 -10.28
CA LEU A 105 -4.70 -9.84 -9.06
C LEU A 105 -4.79 -8.33 -9.30
N SER A 106 -4.15 -7.81 -10.35
CA SER A 106 -4.22 -6.41 -10.74
C SER A 106 -5.60 -5.95 -11.23
N ARG A 107 -6.56 -6.88 -11.36
CA ARG A 107 -7.96 -6.63 -11.72
C ARG A 107 -8.91 -6.86 -10.55
N VAL A 108 -8.39 -6.78 -9.35
CA VAL A 108 -9.19 -6.84 -8.12
C VAL A 108 -9.06 -5.48 -7.49
N ASN A 109 -10.18 -4.84 -7.23
CA ASN A 109 -10.28 -3.45 -6.76
C ASN A 109 -9.60 -2.42 -7.71
N ASP A 110 -9.57 -2.67 -9.02
CA ASP A 110 -9.04 -1.71 -10.00
C ASP A 110 -10.11 -0.73 -10.52
N GLY A 111 -11.35 -0.87 -10.03
CA GLY A 111 -12.50 -0.05 -10.41
C GLY A 111 -13.19 -0.51 -11.70
N ILE A 112 -12.80 -1.65 -12.27
CA ILE A 112 -13.39 -2.24 -13.47
C ILE A 112 -14.13 -3.52 -13.09
N CYS A 113 -15.39 -3.62 -13.50
CA CYS A 113 -16.19 -4.83 -13.24
C CYS A 113 -15.82 -5.96 -14.22
N ASP A 114 -14.97 -6.89 -13.79
CA ASP A 114 -14.60 -8.09 -14.54
C ASP A 114 -15.48 -9.31 -14.18
N CYS A 115 -15.85 -9.48 -12.90
CA CYS A 115 -16.78 -10.55 -12.51
C CYS A 115 -18.23 -10.13 -12.75
N CYS A 116 -19.07 -11.06 -13.25
CA CYS A 116 -20.48 -10.75 -13.52
C CYS A 116 -21.28 -10.41 -12.26
N ASP A 117 -20.84 -10.88 -11.09
CA ASP A 117 -21.44 -10.61 -9.78
C ASP A 117 -20.79 -9.39 -9.11
N GLY A 118 -19.77 -8.80 -9.75
CA GLY A 118 -19.00 -7.67 -9.21
C GLY A 118 -18.10 -8.03 -8.03
N ALA A 119 -17.86 -9.32 -7.77
CA ALA A 119 -17.14 -9.78 -6.58
C ALA A 119 -15.63 -9.45 -6.56
N ASP A 120 -15.10 -8.98 -7.68
CA ASP A 120 -13.75 -8.45 -7.84
C ASP A 120 -13.58 -7.02 -7.31
N GLU A 121 -14.68 -6.31 -7.06
CA GLU A 121 -14.68 -4.91 -6.62
C GLU A 121 -15.38 -4.72 -5.26
N PRO A 122 -15.14 -3.61 -4.55
CA PRO A 122 -15.84 -3.29 -3.31
C PRO A 122 -17.35 -3.15 -3.50
N ASP A 123 -18.10 -3.41 -2.43
CA ASP A 123 -19.57 -3.30 -2.42
C ASP A 123 -20.04 -1.93 -2.94
N GLY A 124 -20.90 -1.96 -3.97
CA GLY A 124 -21.50 -0.76 -4.56
C GLY A 124 -20.76 -0.17 -5.75
N VAL A 125 -19.58 -0.68 -6.11
CA VAL A 125 -18.88 -0.31 -7.35
C VAL A 125 -19.53 -0.99 -8.55
N CYS A 126 -19.78 -2.30 -8.45
CA CYS A 126 -20.31 -3.13 -9.53
C CYS A 126 -21.75 -3.59 -9.29
N LYS A 127 -22.47 -3.88 -10.38
CA LYS A 127 -23.81 -4.48 -10.36
C LYS A 127 -23.74 -5.97 -10.65
N ASP A 128 -24.58 -6.77 -10.01
CA ASP A 128 -24.76 -8.17 -10.37
C ASP A 128 -25.59 -8.29 -11.66
N GLU A 129 -24.93 -8.72 -12.73
CA GLU A 129 -25.52 -9.00 -14.03
C GLU A 129 -25.37 -10.48 -14.44
N CYS A 130 -25.00 -11.37 -13.51
CA CYS A 130 -24.78 -12.80 -13.79
C CYS A 130 -26.03 -13.51 -14.32
N ALA A 131 -27.23 -13.03 -14.00
CA ALA A 131 -28.47 -13.56 -14.56
C ALA A 131 -28.49 -13.47 -16.09
N VAL A 132 -28.02 -12.34 -16.64
CA VAL A 132 -28.02 -12.04 -18.08
C VAL A 132 -26.80 -12.68 -18.75
N ILE A 133 -25.60 -12.46 -18.20
CA ILE A 133 -24.34 -12.90 -18.81
C ILE A 133 -24.27 -14.43 -18.92
N LEU A 134 -24.75 -15.16 -17.91
CA LEU A 134 -24.70 -16.62 -17.86
C LEU A 134 -25.98 -17.30 -18.35
N ALA A 135 -26.96 -16.55 -18.87
CA ALA A 135 -28.23 -17.10 -19.33
C ALA A 135 -28.04 -18.18 -20.41
N GLU A 136 -27.18 -17.90 -21.39
CA GLU A 136 -26.93 -18.82 -22.49
C GLU A 136 -26.16 -20.07 -22.05
N GLU A 137 -25.12 -19.91 -21.23
CA GLU A 137 -24.38 -21.07 -20.69
C GLU A 137 -25.29 -22.00 -19.87
N ARG A 138 -26.24 -21.45 -19.10
CA ARG A 138 -27.22 -22.24 -18.34
C ARG A 138 -28.19 -23.00 -19.25
N ARG A 139 -28.61 -22.38 -20.36
CA ARG A 139 -29.49 -23.03 -21.36
C ARG A 139 -28.80 -24.20 -22.05
N LEU A 140 -27.52 -24.05 -22.41
CA LEU A 140 -26.76 -25.09 -23.09
C LEU A 140 -26.40 -26.29 -22.19
N ARG A 141 -26.48 -26.14 -20.86
CA ARG A 141 -26.21 -27.20 -19.87
C ARG A 141 -27.45 -27.99 -19.44
N GLN A 142 -28.65 -27.63 -19.92
CA GLN A 142 -29.92 -28.33 -19.68
C GLN A 142 -30.21 -29.31 -20.82
#